data_AF-R9KY83-F1
#
_entry.id   AF-R9KY83-F1
#
_cell.length_a   1.000
_cell.length_b   1.000
_cell.length_c   1.000
_cell.angle_alpha   90.00
_cell.angle_beta   90.00
_cell.angle_gamma   90.00
#
_symmetry.space_group_name_H-M   'P 1'
#
loop_
_entity.id
_entity.type
_entity.pdbx_description
1 polymer ?
#
loop_
_entity_poly.entity_id
_entity_poly.type
_entity_poly.pdbx_seq_one_letter_code
_entity_poly.pdbx_strand_id
1 'polypeptide(L)'
;MTGNIRNRNVRFYEEKEADRRAWEILHSEAVRAFPSQNDFIIQAINDFYDRHLAISDDPYLETREKEDAFADRIVEKVEQKVLGKMKSMKYKMTVYDEFLKEYEYRKKHCGVKDNIQKKQRDRER
;
A
#
# COMPACT_ATOMS: atom_id res chain seq x y z
N MET A 1 36.22 25.48 -34.46
CA MET A 1 35.72 24.22 -35.05
C MET A 1 34.53 24.57 -35.93
N THR A 2 34.58 24.31 -37.24
CA THR A 2 33.43 24.49 -38.12
C THR A 2 32.50 23.30 -37.93
N GLY A 3 31.66 23.38 -36.89
CA GLY A 3 30.63 22.38 -36.61
C GLY A 3 29.57 22.42 -37.70
N ASN A 4 29.16 21.25 -38.17
CA ASN A 4 28.09 21.10 -39.16
C ASN A 4 26.78 21.67 -38.58
N ILE A 5 26.29 22.79 -39.11
CA ILE A 5 25.09 23.47 -38.60
C ILE A 5 23.85 22.77 -39.14
N ARG A 6 22.97 22.31 -38.25
CA ARG A 6 21.65 21.77 -38.60
C ARG A 6 20.58 22.73 -38.10
N ASN A 7 19.64 23.10 -38.97
CA ASN A 7 18.53 23.97 -38.65
C ASN A 7 17.20 23.20 -38.82
N ARG A 8 16.32 23.32 -37.83
CA ARG A 8 14.93 22.85 -37.90
C ARG A 8 14.02 23.90 -37.28
N ASN A 9 12.94 24.24 -37.98
CA ASN A 9 11.93 25.17 -37.48
C ASN A 9 10.90 24.45 -36.60
N VAL A 10 10.53 25.08 -35.49
CA VAL A 10 9.44 24.65 -34.60
C VAL A 10 8.26 25.61 -34.79
N ARG A 11 7.04 25.06 -34.88
CA ARG A 11 5.80 25.84 -35.00
C ARG A 11 4.97 25.66 -33.75
N PHE A 12 4.34 26.73 -33.29
CA PHE A 12 3.46 26.76 -32.14
C PHE A 12 2.04 27.07 -32.60
N TYR A 13 1.06 26.26 -32.22
CA TYR A 13 -0.34 26.50 -32.54
C TYR A 13 -1.05 27.13 -31.33
N GLU A 14 -1.68 28.29 -31.52
CA GLU A 14 -2.40 28.99 -30.43
C GLU A 14 -3.57 28.18 -29.84
N GLU A 15 -4.16 27.27 -30.62
CA GLU A 15 -5.24 26.39 -30.18
C GLU A 15 -4.77 25.37 -29.14
N LYS A 16 -3.50 24.97 -29.19
CA LYS A 16 -2.92 24.01 -28.25
C LYS A 16 -2.38 24.74 -27.04
N GLU A 17 -2.91 24.40 -25.88
CA GLU A 17 -2.49 25.03 -24.61
C GLU A 17 -0.99 24.80 -24.32
N ALA A 18 -0.46 23.62 -24.65
CA ALA A 18 0.96 23.32 -24.48
C ALA A 18 1.85 24.23 -25.33
N ASP A 19 1.50 24.41 -26.61
CA ASP A 19 2.23 25.25 -27.55
C ASP A 19 2.16 26.73 -27.14
N ARG A 20 0.98 27.20 -26.72
CA ARG A 20 0.78 28.58 -26.23
C ARG A 20 1.64 28.86 -24.99
N ARG A 21 1.64 27.95 -24.01
CA ARG A 21 2.49 28.08 -22.82
C ARG A 21 3.97 28.07 -23.18
N ALA A 22 4.40 27.17 -24.08
CA ALA A 22 5.79 27.14 -24.54
C ALA A 22 6.20 28.45 -25.24
N TRP A 23 5.29 29.03 -26.03
CA TRP A 23 5.49 30.32 -26.67
C TRP A 23 5.64 31.47 -25.66
N GLU A 24 4.75 31.54 -24.66
CA GLU A 24 4.82 32.53 -23.58
C GLU A 24 6.12 32.44 -22.78
N ILE A 25 6.54 31.22 -22.43
CA ILE A 25 7.80 30.97 -21.72
C ILE A 25 8.98 31.46 -22.56
N LEU A 26 9.05 31.10 -23.85
CA LEU A 26 10.15 31.47 -24.74
C LEU A 26 10.32 32.99 -24.90
N HIS A 27 9.23 33.75 -24.75
CA HIS A 27 9.21 35.21 -24.82
C HIS A 27 9.19 35.90 -23.45
N SER A 28 9.27 35.13 -22.36
CA SER A 28 9.33 35.68 -21.00
C SER A 28 10.68 36.34 -20.70
N GLU A 29 10.70 37.21 -19.69
CA GLU A 29 11.95 37.83 -19.22
C GLU A 29 12.92 36.82 -18.61
N ALA A 30 12.42 35.70 -18.07
CA ALA A 30 13.25 34.64 -17.52
C ALA A 30 14.17 34.01 -18.57
N VAL A 31 13.74 33.93 -19.84
CA VAL A 31 14.56 33.38 -20.94
C VAL A 31 15.65 34.37 -21.38
N ARG A 32 15.50 35.67 -21.10
CA ARG A 32 16.55 36.67 -21.37
C ARG A 32 17.78 36.52 -20.47
N ALA A 33 17.66 35.77 -19.37
CA ALA A 33 18.81 35.44 -18.52
C ALA A 33 19.78 34.45 -19.19
N PHE A 34 19.36 33.75 -20.25
CA PHE A 34 20.20 32.80 -20.98
C PHE A 34 21.01 33.50 -22.08
N PRO A 35 22.19 32.95 -22.45
CA PRO A 35 23.04 33.52 -23.51
C PRO A 35 22.33 33.65 -24.86
N SER A 36 21.39 32.75 -25.17
CA SER A 36 20.50 32.86 -26.34
C SER A 36 19.23 32.04 -26.15
N GLN A 37 18.18 32.37 -26.91
CA GLN A 37 16.96 31.54 -26.96
C GLN A 37 17.27 30.11 -27.43
N ASN A 38 18.20 29.94 -28.36
CA ASN A 38 18.59 28.62 -28.85
C ASN A 38 19.29 27.79 -27.75
N ASP A 39 20.12 28.44 -26.93
CA ASP A 39 20.77 27.79 -25.78
C ASP A 39 19.73 27.32 -24.75
N PHE A 40 18.75 28.16 -24.43
CA PHE A 40 17.61 27.77 -23.59
C PHE A 40 16.83 26.58 -24.16
N ILE A 41 16.49 26.62 -25.45
CA ILE A 41 15.76 25.52 -26.12
C ILE A 41 16.56 24.22 -26.05
N ILE A 42 17.87 24.26 -26.31
CA ILE A 42 18.73 23.08 -26.27
C ILE A 42 18.77 22.50 -24.84
N GLN A 43 18.97 23.34 -23.83
CA GLN A 43 18.99 22.90 -22.44
C GLN A 43 17.65 22.30 -22.01
N ALA A 44 16.52 22.92 -22.38
CA ALA A 44 15.19 22.42 -22.06
C ALA A 44 14.88 21.06 -22.71
N ILE A 45 15.30 20.85 -23.95
CA ILE A 45 15.14 19.56 -24.66
C ILE A 45 15.96 18.47 -23.96
N ASN A 46 17.22 18.74 -23.66
CA ASN A 46 18.10 17.78 -23.01
C ASN A 46 17.60 17.46 -21.59
N ASP A 47 17.24 18.47 -20.79
CA ASP A 47 16.70 18.27 -19.44
C ASP A 47 15.40 17.45 -19.46
N PHE A 48 14.49 17.73 -20.40
CA PHE A 48 13.26 16.94 -20.53
C PHE A 48 13.58 15.48 -20.87
N TYR A 49 14.51 15.25 -21.80
CA TYR A 49 14.91 13.89 -22.19
C TYR A 49 15.63 13.16 -21.07
N ASP A 50 16.55 13.81 -20.36
CA ASP A 50 17.28 13.24 -19.22
C ASP A 50 16.33 12.91 -18.07
N ARG A 51 15.34 13.76 -17.78
CA ARG A 51 14.28 13.43 -16.81
C ARG A 51 13.42 12.28 -17.27
N HIS A 52 13.07 12.22 -18.56
CA HIS A 52 12.27 11.13 -19.09
C HIS A 52 13.02 9.79 -19.04
N LEU A 53 14.32 9.80 -19.36
CA LEU A 53 15.20 8.65 -19.23
C LEU A 53 15.40 8.26 -17.77
N ALA A 54 15.62 9.22 -16.87
CA ALA A 54 15.76 8.95 -15.45
C ALA A 54 14.49 8.32 -14.87
N ILE A 55 13.31 8.70 -15.35
CA ILE A 55 12.03 8.08 -14.97
C ILE A 55 11.91 6.66 -15.56
N SER A 56 12.32 6.43 -16.81
CA SER A 56 12.27 5.09 -17.41
C SER A 56 13.31 4.12 -16.85
N ASP A 57 14.48 4.65 -16.47
CA ASP A 57 15.59 3.92 -15.87
C ASP A 57 15.52 3.90 -14.34
N ASP A 58 14.53 4.56 -13.73
CA ASP A 58 14.35 4.57 -12.27
C ASP A 58 14.03 3.14 -11.80
N PRO A 59 14.96 2.47 -11.09
CA PRO A 59 14.73 1.12 -10.59
C PRO A 59 13.56 1.06 -9.60
N TYR A 60 13.16 2.20 -9.03
CA TYR A 60 12.10 2.29 -8.02
C TYR A 60 10.69 2.50 -8.59
N LEU A 61 10.55 2.87 -9.87
CA LEU A 61 9.24 2.91 -10.52
C LEU A 61 8.70 1.50 -10.81
N GLU A 62 9.59 0.55 -11.12
CA GLU A 62 9.28 -0.89 -11.05
C GLU A 62 9.06 -1.39 -9.61
N THR A 63 9.64 -0.74 -8.59
CA THR A 63 9.49 -1.18 -7.20
C THR A 63 8.20 -0.72 -6.56
N ARG A 64 7.60 0.43 -6.93
CA ARG A 64 6.31 0.87 -6.36
C ARG A 64 5.23 -0.21 -6.53
N GLU A 65 5.07 -0.75 -7.73
CA GLU A 65 4.11 -1.83 -7.98
C GLU A 65 4.47 -3.11 -7.21
N LYS A 66 5.77 -3.44 -7.09
CA LYS A 66 6.24 -4.61 -6.35
C LYS A 66 6.12 -4.43 -4.84
N GLU A 67 6.26 -3.21 -4.34
CA GLU A 67 6.12 -2.79 -2.95
C GLU A 67 4.66 -2.81 -2.54
N ASP A 68 3.76 -2.27 -3.36
CA ASP A 68 2.32 -2.37 -3.17
C ASP A 68 1.88 -3.85 -3.18
N ALA A 69 2.36 -4.63 -4.16
CA ALA A 69 2.10 -6.08 -4.21
C ALA A 69 2.73 -6.86 -3.04
N PHE A 70 3.79 -6.35 -2.41
CA PHE A 70 4.39 -6.93 -1.21
C PHE A 70 3.56 -6.57 0.03
N ALA A 71 3.13 -5.32 0.14
CA ALA A 71 2.24 -4.84 1.20
C ALA A 71 0.92 -5.61 1.19
N ASP A 72 0.30 -5.79 0.02
CA ASP A 72 -0.93 -6.57 -0.14
C ASP A 72 -0.76 -8.02 0.34
N ARG A 73 0.36 -8.67 -0.03
CA ARG A 73 0.67 -10.02 0.43
C ARG A 73 0.87 -10.10 1.95
N ILE A 74 1.42 -9.06 2.58
CA ILE A 74 1.53 -9.00 4.04
C ILE A 74 0.15 -8.84 4.66
N VAL A 75 -0.66 -7.90 4.17
CA VAL A 75 -2.01 -7.64 4.67
C VAL A 75 -2.86 -8.91 4.59
N GLU A 76 -2.87 -9.59 3.44
CA GLU A 76 -3.60 -10.84 3.26
C GLU A 76 -3.21 -11.91 4.28
N LYS A 77 -1.90 -12.14 4.50
CA LYS A 77 -1.43 -13.13 5.48
C LYS A 77 -1.82 -12.75 6.92
N VAL A 78 -1.78 -11.47 7.26
CA VAL A 78 -2.19 -10.99 8.59
C VAL A 78 -3.69 -11.20 8.78
N GLU A 79 -4.51 -10.82 7.80
CA GLU A 79 -5.97 -11.00 7.84
C GLU A 79 -6.36 -12.47 8.00
N GLN A 80 -5.77 -13.38 7.21
CA GLN A 80 -6.03 -14.82 7.34
C GLN A 80 -5.71 -15.34 8.75
N LYS A 81 -4.59 -14.90 9.33
CA LYS A 81 -4.16 -15.30 10.68
C LYS A 81 -5.10 -14.75 11.76
N VAL A 82 -5.54 -13.51 11.63
CA VAL A 82 -6.49 -12.88 12.55
C VAL A 82 -7.85 -13.57 12.46
N LEU A 83 -8.36 -13.80 11.26
CA LEU A 83 -9.63 -14.49 11.03
C LEU A 83 -9.60 -15.92 11.60
N GLY A 84 -8.50 -16.65 11.41
CA GLY A 84 -8.30 -17.98 12.00
C GLY A 84 -8.38 -17.97 13.54
N LYS A 85 -7.72 -16.99 14.18
CA LYS A 85 -7.80 -16.81 15.65
C LYS A 85 -9.22 -16.49 16.11
N MET A 86 -9.91 -15.60 15.41
CA MET A 86 -11.29 -15.24 15.74
C MET A 86 -12.24 -16.43 15.62
N LYS A 87 -12.12 -17.23 14.55
CA LYS A 87 -12.92 -18.46 14.39
C LYS A 87 -12.68 -19.46 15.51
N SER A 88 -11.41 -19.68 15.88
CA SER A 88 -11.06 -20.55 17.01
C SER A 88 -11.63 -20.05 18.33
N MET A 89 -11.56 -18.74 18.58
CA MET A 89 -12.10 -18.13 19.80
C MET A 89 -13.63 -18.24 19.86
N LYS A 90 -14.31 -17.98 18.75
CA LYS A 90 -15.76 -18.16 18.63
C LYS A 90 -16.16 -19.60 18.91
N TYR A 91 -15.44 -20.58 18.35
CA TYR A 91 -15.69 -21.99 18.61
C TYR A 91 -15.51 -22.37 20.09
N LYS A 92 -14.46 -21.87 20.75
CA LYS A 92 -14.28 -22.08 22.20
C LYS A 92 -15.46 -21.52 22.99
N MET A 93 -15.90 -20.31 22.66
CA MET A 93 -17.03 -19.66 23.34
C MET A 93 -18.31 -20.50 23.21
N THR A 94 -18.64 -20.98 22.00
CA THR A 94 -19.84 -21.79 21.78
C THR A 94 -19.80 -23.11 22.53
N VAL A 95 -18.63 -23.76 22.60
CA VAL A 95 -18.46 -25.01 23.36
C VAL A 95 -18.69 -24.77 24.86
N TYR A 96 -18.19 -23.65 25.40
CA TYR A 96 -18.46 -23.28 26.79
C TYR A 96 -19.94 -23.00 27.03
N ASP A 97 -20.61 -22.26 26.13
CA ASP A 97 -22.05 -21.97 26.26
C ASP A 97 -22.90 -23.24 26.24
N GLU A 98 -22.58 -24.19 25.36
CA GLU A 98 -23.23 -25.50 25.30
C GLU A 98 -23.00 -26.31 26.58
N PHE A 99 -21.77 -26.34 27.08
CA PHE A 99 -21.43 -27.01 28.33
C PHE A 99 -22.19 -26.42 29.53
N LEU A 100 -22.27 -25.10 29.64
CA LEU A 100 -23.01 -24.43 30.72
C LEU A 100 -24.51 -24.75 30.65
N LYS A 101 -25.11 -24.74 29.45
CA LYS A 101 -26.52 -25.12 29.27
C LYS A 101 -26.79 -26.53 29.74
N GLU A 102 -25.92 -27.47 29.37
CA GLU A 102 -26.03 -28.88 29.74
C GLU A 102 -25.80 -29.09 31.25
N TYR A 103 -24.85 -28.37 31.85
CA TYR A 103 -24.61 -28.40 33.29
C TYR A 103 -25.84 -27.90 34.07
N GLU A 104 -26.40 -26.75 33.70
CA GLU A 104 -27.59 -26.19 34.34
C GLU A 104 -28.82 -27.08 34.13
N TYR A 105 -28.97 -27.70 32.96
CA TYR A 105 -30.02 -28.67 32.67
C TYR A 105 -29.91 -29.89 33.60
N ARG A 106 -28.72 -30.53 33.68
CA ARG A 106 -28.49 -31.67 34.57
C ARG A 106 -28.70 -31.30 36.04
N LYS A 107 -28.23 -30.13 36.48
CA LYS A 107 -28.44 -29.66 37.86
C LYS A 107 -29.92 -29.53 38.23
N LYS A 108 -30.76 -29.05 37.29
CA LYS A 108 -32.22 -28.88 37.51
C LYS A 108 -33.01 -30.18 37.40
N HIS A 109 -32.62 -31.09 36.51
CA HIS A 109 -33.42 -32.27 36.18
C HIS A 109 -32.84 -33.60 36.68
N CYS A 110 -31.54 -33.68 36.95
CA CYS A 110 -30.84 -34.84 37.51
C CYS A 110 -30.24 -34.44 38.87
N GLY A 111 -31.03 -34.50 39.95
CA GLY A 111 -30.59 -34.06 41.29
C GLY A 111 -29.21 -34.61 41.67
N VAL A 112 -28.22 -33.72 41.76
CA VAL A 112 -26.87 -34.06 42.21
C VAL A 112 -26.94 -34.31 43.72
N LYS A 113 -26.82 -35.58 44.13
CA LYS A 113 -26.61 -35.92 45.55
C LYS A 113 -25.16 -35.60 45.91
N ASP A 114 -24.96 -34.56 46.70
CA ASP A 114 -23.66 -34.19 47.27
C ASP A 114 -23.15 -35.28 48.22
N ASN A 115 -22.29 -36.18 47.73
CA ASN A 115 -21.54 -37.11 48.58
C ASN A 115 -20.18 -36.49 48.96
N ILE A 116 -20.19 -35.39 49.71
CA ILE A 116 -18.97 -34.76 50.24
C ILE A 116 -18.45 -35.46 51.52
N GLN A 117 -19.18 -36.43 52.09
CA GLN A 117 -18.81 -37.08 53.37
C GLN A 117 -17.97 -38.39 53.29
N LYS A 118 -17.40 -38.77 52.14
CA LYS A 118 -16.68 -40.05 51.99
C LYS A 118 -15.14 -39.97 51.91
N LYS A 119 -14.51 -38.92 52.45
CA LYS A 119 -13.03 -38.86 52.57
C LYS A 119 -12.49 -38.60 53.99
N GLN A 120 -13.33 -38.59 55.02
CA GLN A 120 -12.89 -38.46 56.43
C GLN A 120 -12.99 -39.76 57.27
N ARG A 121 -13.54 -40.87 56.75
CA ARG A 121 -13.70 -42.12 57.54
C ARG A 121 -12.61 -43.18 57.39
N ASP A 122 -11.57 -42.93 56.60
CA ASP A 122 -10.47 -43.89 56.41
C ASP A 122 -9.15 -43.44 57.07
N ARG A 123 -9.19 -42.42 57.96
CA ARG A 123 -8.02 -41.99 58.77
C ARG A 123 -8.12 -42.33 60.25
N GLU A 124 -9.23 -42.87 60.74
CA GLU A 124 -9.43 -43.19 62.17
C GLU A 124 -9.86 -44.65 62.40
N ARG A 125 -9.23 -45.60 61.69
CA ARG A 125 -9.22 -47.02 62.10
C ARG A 125 -7.81 -47.50 62.30
#